data_AF-A0A6V7W8I3-F1
#
_entry.id   AF-A0A6V7W8I3-F1
#
_cell.length_a   1.000
_cell.length_b   1.000
_cell.length_c   1.000
_cell.angle_alpha   90.00
_cell.angle_beta   90.00
_cell.angle_gamma   90.00
#
_symmetry.space_group_name_H-M   'P 1'
#
loop_
_entity.id
_entity.type
_entity.pdbx_description
1 polymer ?
#
loop_
_entity_poly.entity_id
_entity_poly.type
_entity_poly.pdbx_seq_one_letter_code
_entity_poly.pdbx_strand_id
1 'polypeptide(L)'
;MKPEYVIGKQNFSKPVFNPNKGIFSSLPKPLTDLLLIIVDTARTMPFFDKLDLADKICLIKTIALPLKVFHSAYYSSRKKSEIVVMPNQALVRNAFKANIYKEDPTIEKFKKKLFVDSMEPFNRLQLSKEEFVLLRAIIFSHFVSTGLSQYGRQLLLTEAEKYSDILMKMLQKRYGPFAGAKRYAELLHLIEFCFNCGNNHSLLLNYMAYVTDQAGFHKSMPEAFVDLCLRCKT
;
A
#
# COMPACT_ATOMS: atom_id res chain seq x y z
N MET A 1 -22.95 11.84 -35.37
CA MET A 1 -21.96 12.74 -34.74
C MET A 1 -21.72 12.27 -33.31
N LYS A 2 -20.51 11.79 -33.01
CA LYS A 2 -20.08 11.49 -31.63
C LYS A 2 -19.32 12.71 -31.11
N PRO A 3 -19.49 13.14 -29.85
CA PRO A 3 -18.71 14.23 -29.31
C PRO A 3 -17.29 13.72 -28.99
N GLU A 4 -16.30 14.30 -29.66
CA GLU A 4 -14.89 14.16 -29.31
C GLU A 4 -14.65 14.88 -27.99
N TYR A 5 -14.40 14.11 -26.92
CA TYR A 5 -13.82 14.66 -25.70
C TYR A 5 -12.35 15.00 -25.97
N VAL A 6 -12.10 16.27 -26.29
CA VAL A 6 -10.77 16.86 -26.30
C VAL A 6 -10.28 16.92 -24.86
N ILE A 7 -9.49 15.92 -24.46
CA ILE A 7 -8.73 15.98 -23.22
C ILE A 7 -7.64 17.03 -23.42
N GLY A 8 -7.84 18.20 -22.83
CA GLY A 8 -6.83 19.26 -22.79
C GLY A 8 -5.52 18.68 -22.28
N LYS A 9 -4.48 18.72 -23.11
CA LYS A 9 -3.10 18.47 -22.68
C LYS A 9 -2.72 19.57 -21.70
N GLN A 10 -2.94 19.34 -20.40
CA GLN A 10 -2.25 20.12 -19.38
C GLN A 10 -0.75 19.80 -19.52
N ASN A 11 -0.02 20.75 -20.09
CA ASN A 11 1.44 20.74 -20.13
C ASN A 11 1.97 20.92 -18.71
N PHE A 12 1.98 19.85 -17.92
CA PHE A 12 2.84 19.80 -16.75
C PHE A 12 4.27 19.66 -17.27
N SER A 13 5.12 20.65 -16.97
CA SER A 13 6.56 20.58 -17.18
C SER A 13 7.07 19.22 -16.69
N LYS A 14 7.63 18.40 -17.59
CA LYS A 14 8.27 17.14 -17.20
C LYS A 14 9.25 17.46 -16.06
N PRO A 15 9.14 16.83 -14.88
CA PRO A 15 10.06 17.12 -13.80
C PRO A 15 11.48 16.87 -14.30
N VAL A 16 12.32 17.90 -14.27
CA VAL A 16 13.72 17.82 -14.68
C VAL A 16 14.39 16.83 -13.74
N PHE A 17 14.73 15.66 -14.25
CA PHE A 17 15.42 14.62 -13.51
C PHE A 17 16.82 15.12 -13.15
N ASN A 18 17.12 15.21 -11.86
CA ASN A 18 18.45 15.51 -11.37
C ASN A 18 19.13 14.19 -10.94
N PRO A 19 20.17 13.73 -11.64
CA PRO A 19 20.82 12.44 -11.35
C PRO A 19 21.52 12.40 -9.99
N ASN A 20 21.78 13.55 -9.37
CA ASN A 20 22.43 13.64 -8.06
C ASN A 20 21.40 13.69 -6.91
N LYS A 21 20.10 13.68 -7.22
CA LYS A 21 19.05 13.74 -6.21
C LYS A 21 18.36 12.38 -6.09
N GLY A 22 18.58 11.73 -4.96
CA GLY A 22 17.94 10.48 -4.57
C GLY A 22 16.42 10.56 -4.48
N ILE A 23 15.80 9.41 -4.21
CA ILE A 23 14.36 9.24 -4.10
C ILE A 23 13.77 10.21 -3.05
N PHE A 24 14.48 10.44 -1.94
CA PHE A 24 14.02 11.31 -0.85
C PHE A 24 14.04 12.81 -1.18
N SER A 25 14.57 13.20 -2.33
CA SER A 25 14.42 14.58 -2.82
C SER A 25 13.01 14.90 -3.34
N SER A 26 12.21 13.88 -3.65
CA SER A 26 10.89 14.01 -4.31
C SER A 26 9.79 13.10 -3.74
N LEU A 27 10.17 11.95 -3.17
CA LEU A 27 9.28 10.93 -2.60
C LEU A 27 8.65 11.20 -1.21
N PRO A 28 9.20 12.05 -0.30
CA PRO A 28 8.60 12.17 1.03
C PRO A 28 7.15 12.66 0.97
N LYS A 29 6.78 13.49 -0.02
CA LYS A 29 5.40 13.98 -0.16
C LYS A 29 4.42 12.87 -0.57
N PRO A 30 4.59 12.14 -1.70
CA PRO A 30 3.63 11.10 -2.07
C PRO A 30 3.51 9.94 -1.08
N LEU A 31 4.59 9.57 -0.37
CA LEU A 31 4.52 8.54 0.66
C LEU A 31 3.74 9.07 1.88
N THR A 32 4.07 10.28 2.36
CA THR A 32 3.39 10.92 3.50
C THR A 32 1.90 11.12 3.22
N ASP A 33 1.54 11.65 2.05
CA ASP A 33 0.14 11.89 1.66
C ASP A 33 -0.68 10.60 1.70
N LEU A 34 -0.13 9.49 1.20
CA LEU A 34 -0.82 8.21 1.18
C LEU A 34 -0.96 7.62 2.58
N LEU A 35 0.03 7.81 3.46
CA LEU A 35 -0.03 7.39 4.85
C LEU A 35 -1.07 8.21 5.64
N LEU A 36 -1.17 9.51 5.39
CA LEU A 36 -2.23 10.36 5.94
C LEU A 36 -3.62 9.91 5.49
N ILE A 37 -3.79 9.63 4.18
CA ILE A 37 -5.05 9.09 3.65
C ILE A 37 -5.43 7.77 4.33
N ILE A 38 -4.45 6.92 4.67
CA ILE A 38 -4.71 5.67 5.39
C ILE A 38 -5.23 5.96 6.80
N VAL A 39 -4.60 6.88 7.53
CA VAL A 39 -5.04 7.29 8.88
C VAL A 39 -6.43 7.92 8.85
N ASP A 40 -6.67 8.84 7.92
CA ASP A 40 -7.97 9.49 7.77
C ASP A 40 -9.06 8.51 7.37
N THR A 41 -8.74 7.54 6.51
CA THR A 41 -9.70 6.46 6.20
C THR A 41 -9.96 5.59 7.43
N ALA A 42 -8.95 5.29 8.25
CA ALA A 42 -9.15 4.50 9.46
C ALA A 42 -10.16 5.17 10.40
N ARG A 43 -10.10 6.51 10.54
CA ARG A 43 -11.06 7.31 11.32
C ARG A 43 -12.51 7.23 10.81
N THR A 44 -12.72 6.88 9.54
CA THR A 44 -14.08 6.68 9.01
C THR A 44 -14.66 5.30 9.36
N MET A 45 -13.85 4.40 9.91
CA MET A 45 -14.30 3.06 10.30
C MET A 45 -14.93 3.11 11.70
N PRO A 46 -16.20 2.70 11.89
CA PRO A 46 -16.91 2.85 13.17
C PRO A 46 -16.27 2.14 14.37
N PHE A 47 -15.48 1.10 14.13
CA PHE A 47 -14.77 0.38 15.19
C PHE A 47 -13.48 1.08 15.60
N PHE A 48 -12.89 1.91 14.73
CA PHE A 48 -11.59 2.51 14.98
C PHE A 48 -11.65 3.47 16.16
N ASP A 49 -12.73 4.25 16.29
CA ASP A 49 -12.90 5.19 17.41
C ASP A 49 -12.97 4.48 18.78
N LYS A 50 -13.45 3.24 18.81
CA LYS A 50 -13.59 2.42 20.02
C LYS A 50 -12.26 1.85 20.52
N LEU A 51 -11.22 1.83 19.69
CA LEU A 51 -9.88 1.43 20.10
C LEU A 51 -9.25 2.52 20.97
N ASP A 52 -8.46 2.12 21.96
CA ASP A 52 -7.62 3.06 22.68
C ASP A 52 -6.48 3.59 21.77
N LEU A 53 -5.76 4.61 22.23
CA LEU A 53 -4.69 5.22 21.43
C LEU A 53 -3.56 4.24 21.13
N ALA A 54 -3.20 3.36 22.07
CA ALA A 54 -2.14 2.38 21.89
C ALA A 54 -2.50 1.35 20.81
N ASP A 55 -3.71 0.83 20.84
CA ASP A 55 -4.25 -0.10 19.85
C ASP A 55 -4.37 0.56 18.47
N LYS A 56 -4.82 1.82 18.40
CA LYS A 56 -4.84 2.61 17.15
C LYS A 56 -3.45 2.70 16.53
N ILE A 57 -2.44 3.05 17.34
CA ILE A 57 -1.05 3.16 16.87
C ILE A 57 -0.52 1.79 16.41
N CYS A 58 -0.72 0.74 17.23
CA CYS A 58 -0.30 -0.62 16.92
C CYS A 58 -0.91 -1.12 15.60
N LEU A 59 -2.22 -0.94 15.42
CA LEU A 59 -2.94 -1.30 14.21
C LEU A 59 -2.36 -0.55 12.99
N ILE A 60 -2.29 0.78 13.04
CA ILE A 60 -1.81 1.60 11.91
C ILE A 60 -0.38 1.24 11.53
N LYS A 61 0.53 1.05 12.51
CA LYS A 61 1.89 0.54 12.28
C LYS A 61 1.89 -0.76 11.50
N THR A 62 0.95 -1.65 11.80
CA THR A 62 0.84 -2.99 11.21
C THR A 62 0.26 -2.99 9.79
N ILE A 63 -0.64 -2.06 9.48
CA ILE A 63 -1.40 -2.11 8.21
C ILE A 63 -1.01 -1.03 7.20
N ALA A 64 -0.26 0.00 7.61
CA ALA A 64 0.06 1.15 6.74
C ALA A 64 0.76 0.77 5.43
N LEU A 65 1.89 0.06 5.49
CA LEU A 65 2.61 -0.36 4.28
C LEU A 65 1.84 -1.38 3.42
N PRO A 66 1.18 -2.41 4.00
CA PRO A 66 0.28 -3.29 3.25
C PRO A 66 -0.83 -2.53 2.52
N LEU A 67 -1.50 -1.59 3.19
CA LEU A 67 -2.54 -0.75 2.58
C LEU A 67 -1.98 0.17 1.50
N LYS A 68 -0.77 0.71 1.68
CA LYS A 68 -0.08 1.49 0.65
C LYS A 68 0.12 0.66 -0.62
N VAL A 69 0.58 -0.59 -0.48
CA VAL A 69 0.77 -1.51 -1.61
C VAL A 69 -0.57 -1.77 -2.28
N PHE A 70 -1.56 -2.19 -1.50
CA PHE A 70 -2.89 -2.53 -1.98
C PHE A 70 -3.54 -1.38 -2.76
N HIS A 71 -3.49 -0.17 -2.21
CA HIS A 71 -4.02 1.03 -2.85
C HIS A 71 -3.29 1.37 -4.16
N SER A 72 -1.95 1.39 -4.12
CA SER A 72 -1.13 1.79 -5.28
C SER A 72 -1.28 0.78 -6.43
N ALA A 73 -1.26 -0.51 -6.13
CA ALA A 73 -1.38 -1.57 -7.12
C ALA A 73 -2.80 -1.63 -7.71
N TYR A 74 -3.85 -1.48 -6.89
CA TYR A 74 -5.21 -1.36 -7.39
C TYR A 74 -5.36 -0.17 -8.35
N TYR A 75 -4.91 1.02 -7.94
CA TYR A 75 -4.94 2.22 -8.78
C TYR A 75 -4.22 2.02 -10.11
N SER A 76 -3.02 1.41 -10.07
CA SER A 76 -2.20 1.14 -11.25
C SER A 76 -2.85 0.14 -12.19
N SER A 77 -3.45 -0.92 -11.66
CA SER A 77 -4.16 -1.93 -12.43
C SER A 77 -5.40 -1.34 -13.13
N ARG A 78 -6.13 -0.44 -12.46
CA ARG A 78 -7.24 0.31 -13.07
C ARG A 78 -6.80 1.22 -14.22
N LYS A 79 -5.53 1.66 -14.21
CA LYS A 79 -4.89 2.41 -15.30
C LYS A 79 -4.27 1.50 -16.37
N LYS A 80 -4.44 0.18 -16.26
CA LYS A 80 -3.82 -0.84 -17.13
C LYS A 80 -2.29 -0.72 -17.17
N SER A 81 -1.68 -0.33 -16.06
CA SER A 81 -0.22 -0.26 -15.96
C SER A 81 0.36 -1.59 -15.51
N GLU A 82 1.46 -1.99 -16.13
CA GLU A 82 2.26 -3.15 -15.74
C GLU A 82 3.16 -2.87 -14.54
N ILE A 83 3.33 -1.59 -14.18
CA ILE A 83 4.15 -1.15 -13.06
C ILE A 83 3.33 -0.29 -12.11
N VAL A 84 3.79 -0.19 -10.86
CA VAL A 84 3.18 0.70 -9.88
C VAL A 84 3.35 2.16 -10.32
N VAL A 85 2.23 2.85 -10.47
CA VAL A 85 2.12 4.27 -10.77
C VAL A 85 1.69 5.00 -9.51
N MET A 86 2.43 6.05 -9.14
CA MET A 86 2.04 6.91 -8.03
C MET A 86 0.83 7.78 -8.44
N PRO A 87 -0.05 8.19 -7.51
CA PRO A 87 -1.23 9.02 -7.82
C PRO A 87 -0.92 10.30 -8.61
N ASN A 88 0.25 10.92 -8.37
CA ASN A 88 0.74 12.10 -9.10
C ASN A 88 1.31 11.79 -10.49
N GLN A 89 1.13 10.57 -11.01
CA GLN A 89 1.66 10.07 -12.28
C GLN A 89 3.19 10.09 -12.39
N ALA A 90 3.91 10.40 -11.31
CA ALA A 90 5.35 10.25 -11.28
C ALA A 90 5.67 8.76 -11.35
N LEU A 91 6.39 8.37 -12.40
CA LEU A 91 6.90 7.01 -12.49
C LEU A 91 7.98 6.85 -11.42
N VAL A 92 7.74 5.93 -10.48
CA VAL A 92 8.73 5.51 -9.48
C VAL A 92 10.07 5.17 -10.14
N ARG A 93 10.02 4.65 -11.38
CA ARG A 93 11.18 4.35 -12.22
C ARG A 93 12.19 5.49 -12.33
N ASN A 94 11.75 6.75 -12.38
CA ASN A 94 12.67 7.88 -12.49
C ASN A 94 13.32 8.21 -11.13
N ALA A 95 12.63 7.96 -10.03
CA ALA A 95 13.12 8.28 -8.70
C ALA A 95 14.27 7.34 -8.24
N PHE A 96 14.38 6.17 -8.86
CA PHE A 96 15.48 5.21 -8.67
C PHE A 96 16.64 5.33 -9.68
N LYS A 97 16.59 6.30 -10.62
CA LYS A 97 17.69 6.49 -11.59
C LYS A 97 18.86 7.31 -11.05
N ALA A 98 18.77 7.82 -9.81
CA ALA A 98 19.81 8.64 -9.22
C ALA A 98 21.13 7.87 -9.09
N ASN A 99 22.26 8.56 -9.25
CA ASN A 99 23.61 7.99 -9.21
C ASN A 99 23.88 7.22 -7.91
N ILE A 100 23.31 7.66 -6.79
CA ILE A 100 23.46 7.01 -5.49
C ILE A 100 22.86 5.59 -5.41
N TYR A 101 21.98 5.23 -6.35
CA TYR A 101 21.40 3.88 -6.45
C TYR A 101 21.95 3.08 -7.63
N LYS A 102 22.83 3.71 -8.43
CA LYS A 102 23.34 3.10 -9.65
C LYS A 102 24.18 1.88 -9.26
N GLU A 103 23.96 0.78 -9.98
CA GLU A 103 24.69 -0.48 -9.79
C GLU A 103 24.50 -1.15 -8.42
N ASP A 104 23.55 -0.70 -7.59
CA ASP A 104 23.20 -1.38 -6.34
C ASP A 104 22.26 -2.58 -6.62
N PRO A 105 22.74 -3.83 -6.48
CA PRO A 105 21.94 -5.02 -6.77
C PRO A 105 20.78 -5.21 -5.79
N THR A 106 20.91 -4.70 -4.56
CA THR A 106 19.86 -4.78 -3.53
C THR A 106 18.71 -3.84 -3.89
N ILE A 107 19.02 -2.60 -4.27
CA ILE A 107 18.01 -1.63 -4.71
C ILE A 107 17.29 -2.11 -5.98
N GLU A 108 18.02 -2.62 -6.98
CA GLU A 108 17.39 -3.14 -8.20
C GLU A 108 16.49 -4.35 -7.93
N LYS A 109 16.91 -5.26 -7.03
CA LYS A 109 16.09 -6.40 -6.58
C LYS A 109 14.79 -5.92 -5.93
N PHE A 110 14.87 -4.99 -4.97
CA PHE A 110 13.67 -4.46 -4.30
C PHE A 110 12.77 -3.68 -5.27
N LYS A 111 13.36 -2.88 -6.16
CA LYS A 111 12.61 -2.13 -7.17
C LYS A 111 11.80 -3.04 -8.08
N LYS A 112 12.42 -4.11 -8.60
CA LYS A 112 11.70 -5.11 -9.41
C LYS A 112 10.56 -5.74 -8.59
N LYS A 113 10.89 -6.26 -7.41
CA LYS A 113 9.92 -6.95 -6.54
C LYS A 113 8.73 -6.09 -6.15
N LEU A 114 8.96 -4.82 -5.80
CA LEU A 114 7.95 -3.93 -5.25
C LEU A 114 7.15 -3.17 -6.30
N PHE A 115 7.73 -2.85 -7.45
CA PHE A 115 7.08 -1.98 -8.43
C PHE A 115 6.73 -2.67 -9.74
N VAL A 116 7.24 -3.88 -10.00
CA VAL A 116 6.93 -4.68 -11.19
C VAL A 116 6.22 -5.96 -10.76
N ASP A 117 6.90 -6.83 -10.02
CA ASP A 117 6.38 -8.17 -9.69
C ASP A 117 5.12 -8.09 -8.80
N SER A 118 5.00 -7.04 -7.99
CA SER A 118 3.83 -6.77 -7.16
C SER A 118 2.53 -6.54 -7.93
N MET A 119 2.60 -6.21 -9.22
CA MET A 119 1.43 -5.94 -10.06
C MET A 119 0.77 -7.21 -10.59
N GLU A 120 1.50 -8.33 -10.68
CA GLU A 120 1.00 -9.56 -11.29
C GLU A 120 -0.32 -10.04 -10.66
N PRO A 121 -0.45 -10.16 -9.32
CA PRO A 121 -1.69 -10.64 -8.74
C PRO A 121 -2.88 -9.70 -8.99
N PHE A 122 -2.64 -8.39 -9.01
CA PHE A 122 -3.69 -7.38 -9.23
C PHE A 122 -4.20 -7.39 -10.67
N ASN A 123 -3.27 -7.48 -11.63
CA ASN A 123 -3.60 -7.54 -13.05
C ASN A 123 -4.29 -8.86 -13.43
N ARG A 124 -3.93 -9.96 -12.75
CA ARG A 124 -4.60 -11.25 -12.91
C ARG A 124 -6.01 -11.26 -12.31
N LEU A 125 -6.18 -10.78 -11.07
CA LEU A 125 -7.45 -10.88 -10.34
C LEU A 125 -8.51 -9.87 -10.79
N GLN A 126 -8.09 -8.73 -11.35
CA GLN A 126 -8.94 -7.65 -11.84
C GLN A 126 -10.06 -7.29 -10.85
N LEU A 127 -9.67 -6.77 -9.69
CA LEU A 127 -10.61 -6.48 -8.61
C LEU A 127 -11.73 -5.52 -9.06
N SER A 128 -12.97 -5.90 -8.75
CA SER A 128 -14.10 -4.98 -8.76
C SER A 128 -13.98 -3.93 -7.65
N LYS A 129 -14.79 -2.87 -7.71
CA LYS A 129 -14.76 -1.81 -6.70
C LYS A 129 -15.23 -2.35 -5.34
N GLU A 130 -16.24 -3.20 -5.35
CA GLU A 130 -16.82 -3.79 -4.15
C GLU A 130 -15.81 -4.72 -3.45
N GLU A 131 -15.11 -5.57 -4.21
CA GLU A 131 -14.03 -6.41 -3.68
C GLU A 131 -12.89 -5.58 -3.10
N PHE A 132 -12.48 -4.52 -3.79
CA PHE A 132 -11.44 -3.62 -3.30
C PHE A 132 -11.81 -2.99 -1.95
N VAL A 133 -13.04 -2.49 -1.79
CA VAL A 133 -13.48 -1.85 -0.55
C VAL A 133 -13.57 -2.87 0.59
N LEU A 134 -14.13 -4.06 0.35
CA LEU A 134 -14.24 -5.10 1.37
C LEU A 134 -12.87 -5.64 1.80
N LEU A 135 -11.97 -5.89 0.86
CA LEU A 135 -10.59 -6.28 1.17
C LEU A 135 -9.88 -5.20 2.00
N ARG A 136 -10.08 -3.93 1.66
CA ARG A 136 -9.53 -2.82 2.43
C ARG A 136 -10.07 -2.81 3.87
N ALA A 137 -11.37 -3.06 4.05
CA ALA A 137 -11.99 -3.16 5.37
C ALA A 137 -11.45 -4.33 6.20
N ILE A 138 -11.23 -5.50 5.57
CA ILE A 138 -10.60 -6.66 6.21
C ILE A 138 -9.18 -6.30 6.67
N ILE A 139 -8.38 -5.62 5.82
CA ILE A 139 -7.04 -5.16 6.21
C ILE A 139 -7.11 -4.15 7.36
N PHE A 140 -8.06 -3.23 7.37
CA PHE A 140 -8.26 -2.29 8.50
C PHE A 140 -8.69 -2.98 9.79
N SER A 141 -9.24 -4.19 9.71
CA SER A 141 -9.69 -4.98 10.87
C SER A 141 -8.63 -6.00 11.31
N HIS A 142 -7.36 -5.81 10.92
CA HIS A 142 -6.30 -6.76 11.21
C HIS A 142 -6.05 -6.90 12.72
N PHE A 143 -6.28 -8.10 13.26
CA PHE A 143 -6.23 -8.37 14.70
C PHE A 143 -4.95 -9.08 15.16
N VAL A 144 -4.09 -9.53 14.24
CA VAL A 144 -2.86 -10.27 14.55
C VAL A 144 -1.68 -9.31 14.62
N SER A 145 -1.63 -8.48 15.66
CA SER A 145 -0.50 -7.58 15.89
C SER A 145 0.06 -7.67 17.31
N THR A 146 1.38 -7.55 17.41
CA THR A 146 2.11 -7.47 18.67
C THR A 146 1.86 -6.10 19.31
N GLY A 147 1.35 -6.10 20.54
CA GLY A 147 1.06 -4.88 21.28
C GLY A 147 -0.42 -4.48 21.31
N LEU A 148 -1.30 -5.20 20.61
CA LEU A 148 -2.75 -5.02 20.78
C LEU A 148 -3.20 -5.53 22.15
N SER A 149 -4.03 -4.73 22.82
CA SER A 149 -4.77 -5.13 24.01
C SER A 149 -5.71 -6.31 23.72
N GLN A 150 -6.14 -7.03 24.75
CA GLN A 150 -7.12 -8.11 24.59
C GLN A 150 -8.44 -7.57 24.03
N TYR A 151 -8.89 -6.40 24.48
CA TYR A 151 -10.09 -5.74 23.99
C TYR A 151 -9.96 -5.38 22.51
N GLY A 152 -8.88 -4.69 22.12
CA GLY A 152 -8.64 -4.27 20.74
C GLY A 152 -8.54 -5.46 19.79
N ARG A 153 -7.86 -6.53 20.21
CA ARG A 153 -7.79 -7.78 19.44
C ARG A 153 -9.16 -8.40 19.22
N GLN A 154 -9.99 -8.49 20.27
CA GLN A 154 -11.33 -9.06 20.16
C GLN A 154 -12.24 -8.21 19.27
N LEU A 155 -12.19 -6.88 19.42
CA LEU A 155 -12.95 -5.95 18.59
C LEU A 155 -12.59 -6.08 17.11
N LEU A 156 -11.28 -6.09 16.81
CA LEU A 156 -10.78 -6.21 15.44
C LEU A 156 -11.10 -7.58 14.82
N LEU A 157 -11.03 -8.66 15.60
CA LEU A 157 -11.44 -9.99 15.16
C LEU A 157 -12.91 -10.02 14.74
N THR A 158 -13.80 -9.49 15.58
CA THR A 158 -15.24 -9.43 15.27
C THR A 158 -15.53 -8.64 14.00
N GLU A 159 -14.85 -7.53 13.76
CA GLU A 159 -15.01 -6.76 12.51
C GLU A 159 -14.39 -7.48 11.31
N ALA A 160 -13.24 -8.16 11.47
CA ALA A 160 -12.64 -8.96 10.41
C ALA A 160 -13.55 -10.11 9.97
N GLU A 161 -14.18 -10.82 10.91
CA GLU A 161 -15.17 -11.88 10.65
C GLU A 161 -16.37 -11.32 9.89
N LYS A 162 -16.93 -10.21 10.37
CA LYS A 162 -18.07 -9.53 9.74
C LYS A 162 -17.80 -9.15 8.28
N TYR A 163 -16.67 -8.49 8.00
CA TYR A 163 -16.34 -8.10 6.61
C TYR A 163 -16.02 -9.31 5.73
N SER A 164 -15.39 -10.34 6.30
CA SER A 164 -15.11 -11.61 5.61
C SER A 164 -16.40 -12.34 5.22
N ASP A 165 -17.37 -12.40 6.11
CA ASP A 165 -18.69 -12.98 5.86
C ASP A 165 -19.44 -12.24 4.76
N ILE A 166 -19.41 -10.90 4.79
CA ILE A 166 -20.03 -10.06 3.75
C ILE A 166 -19.36 -10.36 2.40
N LEU A 167 -18.04 -10.43 2.36
CA LEU A 167 -17.29 -10.74 1.14
C LEU A 167 -17.66 -12.14 0.61
N MET A 168 -17.67 -13.16 1.46
CA MET A 168 -18.04 -14.52 1.07
C MET A 168 -19.45 -14.57 0.49
N LYS A 169 -20.45 -14.01 1.20
CA LYS A 169 -21.85 -13.98 0.73
C LYS A 169 -22.00 -13.23 -0.60
N MET A 170 -21.31 -12.10 -0.74
CA MET A 170 -21.31 -11.33 -1.99
C MET A 170 -20.74 -12.15 -3.16
N LEU A 171 -19.61 -12.83 -2.95
CA LEU A 171 -18.95 -13.63 -3.97
C LEU A 171 -19.78 -14.88 -4.33
N GLN A 172 -20.34 -15.58 -3.36
CA GLN A 172 -21.22 -16.73 -3.61
C GLN A 172 -22.50 -16.33 -4.33
N LYS A 173 -23.08 -15.18 -4.01
CA LYS A 173 -24.24 -14.64 -4.75
C LYS A 173 -23.90 -14.30 -6.20
N ARG A 174 -22.69 -13.78 -6.45
CA ARG A 174 -22.26 -13.34 -7.79
C ARG A 174 -21.77 -14.48 -8.68
N TYR A 175 -21.05 -15.45 -8.12
CA TYR A 175 -20.35 -16.49 -8.87
C TYR A 175 -20.87 -17.92 -8.60
N GLY A 176 -21.83 -18.07 -7.69
CA GLY A 176 -22.29 -19.36 -7.19
C GLY A 176 -21.44 -19.89 -6.01
N PRO A 177 -21.89 -20.93 -5.30
CA PRO A 177 -21.27 -21.38 -4.05
C PRO A 177 -19.78 -21.74 -4.19
N PHE A 178 -19.45 -22.59 -5.17
CA PHE A 178 -18.09 -23.11 -5.34
C PHE A 178 -17.13 -22.08 -5.94
N ALA A 179 -17.51 -21.43 -7.04
CA ALA A 179 -16.64 -20.42 -7.67
C ALA A 179 -16.51 -19.17 -6.80
N GLY A 180 -17.54 -18.79 -6.04
CA GLY A 180 -17.48 -17.73 -5.04
C GLY A 180 -16.50 -18.04 -3.92
N ALA A 181 -16.53 -19.25 -3.37
CA ALA A 181 -15.56 -19.70 -2.36
C ALA A 181 -14.12 -19.74 -2.88
N LYS A 182 -13.92 -20.21 -4.13
CA LYS A 182 -12.61 -20.17 -4.79
C LYS A 182 -12.09 -18.73 -4.91
N ARG A 183 -12.91 -17.81 -5.41
CA ARG A 183 -12.53 -16.40 -5.52
C ARG A 183 -12.26 -15.78 -4.16
N TYR A 184 -13.04 -16.11 -3.14
CA TYR A 184 -12.80 -15.66 -1.77
C TYR A 184 -11.40 -16.06 -1.29
N ALA A 185 -11.01 -17.33 -1.49
CA ALA A 185 -9.68 -17.79 -1.15
C ALA A 185 -8.59 -17.01 -1.90
N GLU A 186 -8.74 -16.80 -3.23
CA GLU A 186 -7.80 -16.01 -4.03
C GLU A 186 -7.65 -14.57 -3.49
N LEU A 187 -8.75 -13.95 -3.06
CA LEU A 187 -8.76 -12.60 -2.50
C LEU A 187 -8.10 -12.54 -1.11
N LEU A 188 -8.25 -13.57 -0.26
CA LEU A 188 -7.52 -13.65 1.02
C LEU A 188 -6.01 -13.81 0.81
N HIS A 189 -5.59 -14.63 -0.17
CA HIS A 189 -4.17 -14.75 -0.52
C HIS A 189 -3.60 -13.42 -1.02
N LEU A 190 -4.41 -12.59 -1.71
CA LEU A 190 -3.99 -11.25 -2.09
C LEU A 190 -3.73 -10.34 -0.88
N ILE A 191 -4.50 -10.47 0.21
CA ILE A 191 -4.23 -9.74 1.45
C ILE A 191 -2.86 -10.13 1.99
N GLU A 192 -2.59 -11.42 2.17
CA GLU A 192 -1.31 -11.92 2.67
C GLU A 192 -0.14 -11.45 1.79
N PHE A 193 -0.32 -11.50 0.47
CA PHE A 193 0.63 -10.97 -0.49
C PHE A 193 0.94 -9.48 -0.22
N CYS A 194 -0.07 -8.66 0.05
CA CYS A 194 0.11 -7.25 0.40
C CYS A 194 0.89 -7.06 1.70
N PHE A 195 0.67 -7.91 2.71
CA PHE A 195 1.46 -7.89 3.94
C PHE A 195 2.94 -8.21 3.67
N ASN A 196 3.20 -9.22 2.86
CA ASN A 196 4.55 -9.58 2.45
C ASN A 196 5.23 -8.46 1.65
N CYS A 197 4.53 -7.82 0.70
CA CYS A 197 5.03 -6.64 0.00
C CYS A 197 5.26 -5.45 0.93
N GLY A 198 4.39 -5.23 1.93
CA GLY A 198 4.57 -4.21 2.95
C GLY A 198 5.85 -4.41 3.76
N ASN A 199 6.16 -5.65 4.14
CA ASN A 199 7.41 -6.00 4.81
C ASN A 199 8.63 -5.74 3.90
N ASN A 200 8.57 -6.11 2.62
CA ASN A 200 9.63 -5.82 1.66
C ASN A 200 9.83 -4.30 1.46
N HIS A 201 8.75 -3.51 1.50
CA HIS A 201 8.83 -2.06 1.49
C HIS A 201 9.56 -1.52 2.72
N SER A 202 9.25 -2.05 3.91
CA SER A 202 9.96 -1.67 5.14
C SER A 202 11.44 -2.02 5.07
N LEU A 203 11.80 -3.19 4.54
CA LEU A 203 13.20 -3.59 4.35
C LEU A 203 13.95 -2.67 3.38
N LEU A 204 13.32 -2.28 2.26
CA LEU A 204 13.90 -1.31 1.34
C LEU A 204 14.13 0.04 2.03
N LEU A 205 13.15 0.53 2.78
CA LEU A 205 13.28 1.81 3.50
C LEU A 205 14.36 1.74 4.59
N ASN A 206 14.49 0.63 5.32
CA ASN A 206 15.58 0.40 6.26
C ASN A 206 16.94 0.41 5.56
N TYR A 207 17.07 -0.31 4.44
CA TYR A 207 18.32 -0.34 3.67
C TYR A 207 18.70 1.06 3.16
N MET A 208 17.72 1.82 2.69
CA MET A 208 17.93 3.21 2.30
C MET A 208 18.34 4.11 3.47
N ALA A 209 17.65 3.98 4.61
CA ALA A 209 17.90 4.81 5.79
C ALA A 209 19.27 4.57 6.41
N TYR A 210 19.80 3.34 6.34
CA TYR A 210 21.02 2.97 7.06
C TYR A 210 22.23 2.66 6.17
N VAL A 211 22.04 2.46 4.86
CA VAL A 211 23.13 2.04 3.97
C VAL A 211 23.34 2.99 2.79
N THR A 212 22.29 3.35 2.05
CA THR A 212 22.48 3.99 0.72
C THR A 212 22.13 5.47 0.64
N ASP A 213 21.17 5.98 1.43
CA ASP A 213 20.72 7.38 1.37
C ASP A 213 20.29 7.87 2.76
N GLN A 214 21.15 7.66 3.76
CA GLN A 214 20.87 7.99 5.16
C GLN A 214 20.53 9.47 5.35
N ALA A 215 21.37 10.36 4.81
CA ALA A 215 21.17 11.80 4.93
C ALA A 215 19.88 12.26 4.23
N GLY A 216 19.57 11.69 3.05
CA GLY A 216 18.32 11.99 2.34
C GLY A 216 17.11 11.49 3.09
N PHE A 217 17.14 10.27 3.62
CA PHE A 217 16.05 9.66 4.37
C PHE A 217 15.69 10.49 5.61
N HIS A 218 16.66 10.70 6.52
CA HIS A 218 16.40 11.37 7.80
C HIS A 218 16.07 12.86 7.66
N LYS A 219 16.56 13.52 6.60
CA LYS A 219 16.20 14.92 6.31
C LYS A 219 14.77 15.06 5.80
N SER A 220 14.27 14.04 5.09
CA SER A 220 13.03 14.14 4.32
C SER A 220 11.83 13.46 4.97
N MET A 221 12.04 12.42 5.79
CA MET A 221 10.97 11.66 6.43
C MET A 221 10.62 12.26 7.79
N PRO A 222 9.36 12.67 8.02
CA PRO A 222 8.92 13.07 9.36
C PRO A 222 9.08 11.93 10.36
N GLU A 223 9.45 12.24 11.60
CA GLU A 223 9.76 11.28 12.65
C GLU A 223 8.64 10.23 12.86
N ALA A 224 7.38 10.68 12.89
CA ALA A 224 6.23 9.80 13.03
C ALA A 224 6.12 8.75 11.91
N PHE A 225 6.60 9.07 10.69
CA PHE A 225 6.61 8.12 9.56
C PHE A 225 7.87 7.27 9.54
N VAL A 226 8.97 7.73 10.13
CA VAL A 226 10.16 6.90 10.33
C VAL A 226 9.79 5.68 11.17
N ASP A 227 9.14 5.88 12.31
CA ASP A 227 8.66 4.81 13.20
C ASP A 227 7.61 3.90 12.53
N LEU A 228 6.75 4.48 11.68
CA LEU A 228 5.76 3.71 10.92
C LEU A 228 6.38 2.82 9.83
N CYS A 229 7.42 3.32 9.16
CA CYS A 229 8.02 2.69 7.98
C CYS A 229 9.20 1.78 8.32
N LEU A 230 10.02 2.16 9.30
CA LEU A 230 11.14 1.37 9.79
C LEU A 230 10.62 0.49 10.92
N ARG A 231 9.96 -0.62 10.56
CA ARG A 231 9.59 -1.64 11.54
C ARG A 231 10.87 -2.30 12.03
N CYS A 232 11.46 -1.77 13.09
CA CYS A 232 12.42 -2.51 13.88
C CYS A 232 11.64 -3.66 14.52
N LYS A 233 11.95 -4.90 14.12
CA LYS A 233 11.57 -6.06 14.92
C LYS A 233 12.24 -5.85 16.28
N THR A 234 11.47 -5.42 17.27
CA THR A 234 11.81 -5.57 18.68
C THR A 234 11.31 -6.93 19.14
#